data_AF-A0A016S532-F1
#
_entry.id   AF-A0A016S532-F1
#
_cell.length_a   1.000
_cell.length_b   1.000
_cell.length_c   1.000
_cell.angle_alpha   90.00
_cell.angle_beta   90.00
_cell.angle_gamma   90.00
#
_symmetry.space_group_name_H-M   'P 1'
#
loop_
_entity.id
_entity.type
_entity.pdbx_description
1 polymer ?
#
loop_
_entity_poly.entity_id
_entity_poly.type
_entity_poly.pdbx_seq_one_letter_code
_entity_poly.pdbx_strand_id
1 'polypeptide(L)'
;MSKDLIELEEAPVMNLDLTGEKNGYGGLMTYGGFDVENCEEPVTYEPVVSPSFWHVRLLEVSAGSYSSNGRWKAEPDTATSFIRGPAAIISAIAEEIGAQAFP
;
A
#
# COMPACT_ATOMS: atom_id res chain seq x y z
N MET A 1 -23.71 -26.13 -9.23
CA MET A 1 -22.65 -25.33 -8.59
C MET A 1 -23.01 -23.89 -8.89
N SER A 2 -23.75 -23.27 -7.97
CA SER A 2 -24.47 -22.02 -8.19
C SER A 2 -23.51 -20.86 -8.41
N LYS A 3 -23.78 -20.06 -9.44
CA LYS A 3 -23.26 -18.71 -9.61
C LYS A 3 -24.02 -17.82 -8.63
N ASP A 4 -23.72 -17.96 -7.34
CA ASP A 4 -24.09 -16.95 -6.35
C ASP A 4 -23.06 -15.83 -6.49
N LEU A 5 -23.23 -15.12 -7.61
CA LEU A 5 -22.61 -13.85 -7.91
C LEU A 5 -23.04 -12.90 -6.79
N ILE A 6 -22.05 -12.34 -6.10
CA ILE A 6 -22.13 -11.15 -5.26
C ILE A 6 -23.36 -10.32 -5.66
N GLU A 7 -24.36 -10.28 -4.77
CA GLU A 7 -25.57 -9.52 -5.01
C GLU A 7 -25.22 -8.02 -5.15
N LEU A 8 -25.86 -7.40 -6.12
CA LEU A 8 -25.58 -6.08 -6.70
C LEU A 8 -25.96 -4.90 -5.78
N GLU A 9 -25.63 -4.94 -4.50
CA GLU A 9 -25.65 -3.77 -3.59
C GLU A 9 -24.27 -3.43 -3.00
N GLU A 10 -23.29 -4.33 -3.10
CA GLU A 10 -21.93 -4.12 -2.62
C GLU A 10 -20.99 -3.73 -3.77
N ALA A 11 -20.28 -2.61 -3.64
CA ALA A 11 -19.27 -2.23 -4.63
C ALA A 11 -18.15 -3.28 -4.64
N PRO A 12 -17.59 -3.67 -5.81
CA PRO A 12 -16.54 -4.70 -5.90
C PRO A 12 -15.17 -4.13 -5.45
N VAL A 13 -15.12 -3.66 -4.21
CA VAL A 13 -13.98 -3.01 -3.58
C VAL A 13 -13.68 -3.67 -2.24
N MET A 14 -12.42 -3.62 -1.85
CA MET A 14 -11.90 -4.06 -0.58
C MET A 14 -11.01 -2.95 -0.03
N ASN A 15 -11.26 -2.53 1.21
CA ASN A 15 -10.47 -1.53 1.91
C ASN A 15 -9.73 -2.16 3.09
N LEU A 16 -8.50 -1.70 3.30
CA LEU A 16 -7.55 -2.25 4.26
C LEU A 16 -7.06 -1.14 5.17
N ASP A 17 -7.47 -1.17 6.44
CA ASP A 17 -6.79 -0.44 7.50
C ASP A 17 -5.82 -1.40 8.20
N LEU A 18 -4.52 -1.11 8.11
CA LEU A 18 -3.46 -1.90 8.74
C LEU A 18 -2.95 -1.30 10.04
N THR A 19 -3.61 -0.26 10.58
CA THR A 19 -3.22 0.29 11.86
C THR A 19 -3.34 -0.76 12.97
N GLY A 20 -2.26 -0.95 13.71
CA GLY A 20 -2.29 -1.71 14.96
C GLY A 20 -2.59 -0.73 16.08
N GLU A 21 -3.68 -0.92 16.82
CA GLU A 21 -3.90 -0.12 18.01
C GLU A 21 -2.84 -0.42 19.07
N LYS A 22 -2.40 0.61 19.80
CA LYS A 22 -1.56 0.47 20.99
C LYS A 22 -2.19 -0.43 22.08
N ASN A 23 -3.49 -0.72 21.98
CA ASN A 23 -4.27 -1.52 22.91
C ASN A 23 -4.38 -3.01 22.52
N GLY A 24 -3.71 -3.44 21.44
CA GLY A 24 -3.63 -4.86 21.07
C GLY A 24 -4.70 -5.38 20.10
N TYR A 25 -5.55 -4.49 19.57
CA TYR A 25 -6.41 -4.81 18.43
C TYR A 25 -5.65 -4.57 17.11
N GLY A 26 -5.82 -5.48 16.15
CA GLY A 26 -5.24 -5.36 14.81
C GLY A 26 -6.07 -4.44 13.90
N GLY A 27 -5.73 -4.42 12.61
CA GLY A 27 -6.42 -3.63 11.60
C GLY A 27 -7.78 -4.20 11.15
N LEU A 28 -8.45 -3.48 10.25
CA LEU A 28 -9.77 -3.79 9.71
C LEU A 28 -9.72 -4.07 8.20
N MET A 29 -10.55 -5.02 7.75
CA MET A 29 -10.78 -5.32 6.34
C MET A 29 -12.26 -5.11 6.03
N THR A 30 -12.57 -4.18 5.13
CA THR A 30 -13.94 -3.86 4.69
C THR A 30 -14.16 -4.41 3.29
N TYR A 31 -15.18 -5.25 3.12
CA TYR A 31 -15.60 -5.79 1.84
C TYR A 31 -16.87 -5.08 1.39
N GLY A 32 -17.01 -4.84 0.08
CA GLY A 32 -18.29 -4.41 -0.48
C GLY A 32 -18.60 -2.92 -0.35
N GLY A 33 -17.70 -2.13 0.22
CA GLY A 33 -17.90 -0.70 0.46
C GLY A 33 -16.62 0.02 0.87
N PHE A 34 -16.69 1.35 0.97
CA PHE A 34 -15.60 2.20 1.45
C PHE A 34 -15.64 2.35 2.97
N ASP A 35 -14.47 2.30 3.58
CA ASP A 35 -14.31 2.60 5.00
C ASP A 35 -14.05 4.09 5.17
N VAL A 36 -15.08 4.84 5.56
CA VAL A 36 -15.00 6.30 5.77
C VAL A 36 -14.64 6.67 7.21
N GLU A 37 -14.56 5.68 8.11
CA GLU A 37 -14.25 5.89 9.52
C GLU A 37 -12.73 5.80 9.75
N ASN A 38 -12.07 4.84 9.09
CA ASN A 38 -10.65 4.55 9.30
C ASN A 38 -9.74 5.02 8.15
N CYS A 39 -10.28 5.38 6.99
CA CYS A 39 -9.50 5.92 5.86
C CYS A 39 -9.85 7.39 5.57
N GLU A 40 -8.85 8.16 5.14
CA GLU A 40 -9.00 9.57 4.78
C GLU A 40 -9.69 9.74 3.41
N GLU A 41 -10.58 10.72 3.29
CA GLU A 41 -11.16 11.16 2.02
C GLU A 41 -10.52 12.49 1.55
N PRO A 42 -10.31 12.69 0.22
CA PRO A 42 -10.73 11.84 -0.89
C PRO A 42 -9.72 10.74 -1.27
N VAL A 43 -10.24 9.60 -1.76
CA VAL A 43 -9.43 8.50 -2.30
C VAL A 43 -8.77 8.92 -3.61
N THR A 44 -7.44 8.79 -3.68
CA THR A 44 -6.67 8.94 -4.92
C THR A 44 -6.53 7.60 -5.62
N TYR A 45 -6.99 7.50 -6.87
CA TYR A 45 -6.95 6.28 -7.65
C TYR A 45 -5.76 6.26 -8.63
N GLU A 46 -5.05 5.14 -8.66
CA GLU A 46 -4.04 4.83 -9.67
C GLU A 46 -4.42 3.56 -10.45
N PRO A 47 -4.31 3.56 -11.79
CA PRO A 47 -4.63 2.37 -12.58
C PRO A 47 -3.72 1.19 -12.24
N VAL A 48 -4.33 0.01 -12.08
CA VAL A 48 -3.59 -1.25 -11.92
C VAL A 48 -2.92 -1.62 -13.24
N VAL A 49 -1.59 -1.75 -13.23
CA VAL A 49 -0.77 -2.10 -14.40
C VAL A 49 -0.46 -3.60 -14.50
N SER A 50 -0.65 -4.37 -13.44
CA SER A 50 -0.53 -5.83 -13.41
C SER A 50 -1.51 -6.43 -12.41
N PRO A 51 -2.64 -7.02 -12.86
CA PRO A 51 -3.70 -7.47 -11.95
C PRO A 51 -3.29 -8.68 -11.10
N SER A 52 -2.32 -9.49 -11.53
CA SER A 52 -1.84 -10.64 -10.75
C SER A 52 -1.15 -10.25 -9.44
N PHE A 53 -0.66 -9.02 -9.35
CA PHE A 53 0.07 -8.50 -8.19
C PHE A 53 -0.42 -7.11 -7.78
N TRP A 54 -1.57 -6.66 -8.29
CA TRP A 54 -2.09 -5.32 -8.01
C TRP A 54 -1.09 -4.18 -8.24
N HIS A 55 -0.18 -4.32 -9.21
CA HIS A 55 0.86 -3.30 -9.40
C HIS A 55 0.26 -1.96 -9.78
N VAL A 56 0.73 -0.89 -9.15
CA VAL A 56 0.41 0.50 -9.51
C VAL A 56 1.68 1.24 -9.93
N ARG A 57 1.51 2.38 -10.61
CA ARG A 57 2.65 3.20 -11.01
C ARG A 57 3.11 4.04 -9.81
N LEU A 58 4.38 3.91 -9.44
CA LEU A 58 5.02 4.81 -8.49
C LEU A 58 5.83 5.85 -9.27
N LEU A 59 5.57 7.13 -9.02
CA LEU A 59 6.14 8.25 -9.77
C LEU A 59 7.45 8.77 -9.17
N GLU A 60 7.48 8.87 -7.85
CA GLU A 60 8.59 9.44 -7.10
C GLU A 60 8.65 8.80 -5.72
N VAL A 61 9.86 8.74 -5.18
CA VAL A 61 10.12 8.46 -3.77
C VAL A 61 11.02 9.55 -3.20
N SER A 62 10.76 9.94 -1.96
CA SER A 62 11.51 10.99 -1.28
C SER A 62 11.66 10.70 0.21
N ALA A 63 12.78 11.12 0.78
CA ALA A 63 13.02 11.17 2.21
C ALA A 63 13.91 12.39 2.48
N GLY A 64 13.61 13.21 3.49
CA GLY A 64 14.40 14.42 3.77
C GLY A 64 14.61 15.29 2.52
N SER A 65 15.87 15.51 2.16
CA SER A 65 16.33 16.21 0.95
C SER A 65 16.54 15.30 -0.27
N TYR A 66 16.57 13.98 -0.08
CA TYR A 66 16.65 13.01 -1.17
C TYR A 66 15.31 12.88 -1.90
N SER A 67 15.37 12.93 -3.23
CA SER A 67 14.25 12.58 -4.10
C SER A 67 14.75 11.80 -5.31
N SER A 68 13.95 10.86 -5.77
CA SER A 68 14.23 10.12 -6.99
C SER A 68 12.93 9.92 -7.75
N ASN A 69 12.89 10.46 -8.96
CA ASN A 69 11.83 10.15 -9.91
C ASN A 69 12.19 8.88 -10.67
N GLY A 70 11.17 8.08 -10.92
CA GLY A 70 11.33 6.81 -11.61
C GLY A 70 9.99 6.25 -11.99
N ARG A 71 9.94 5.48 -13.07
CA ARG A 71 8.71 4.79 -13.49
C ARG A 71 8.74 3.38 -12.92
N TRP A 72 8.54 3.24 -11.62
CA TRP A 72 8.50 1.93 -10.97
C TRP A 72 7.08 1.35 -10.96
N LYS A 73 7.02 0.03 -10.79
CA LYS A 73 5.79 -0.68 -10.43
C LYS A 73 5.87 -0.96 -8.93
N ALA A 74 4.95 -0.40 -8.17
CA ALA A 74 4.82 -0.69 -6.75
C ALA A 74 3.76 -1.80 -6.54
N GLU A 75 4.01 -2.65 -5.56
CA GLU A 75 3.14 -3.76 -5.20
C GLU A 75 2.57 -3.50 -3.80
N PRO A 76 1.26 -3.19 -3.68
CA PRO A 76 0.60 -3.14 -2.39
C PRO A 76 0.41 -4.58 -1.87
N ASP A 77 1.38 -5.07 -1.11
CA ASP A 77 1.41 -6.44 -0.59
C ASP A 77 1.30 -6.47 0.93
N THR A 78 0.13 -6.89 1.44
CA THR A 78 -0.14 -7.03 2.87
C THR A 78 0.63 -8.16 3.53
N ALA A 79 1.21 -9.10 2.75
CA ALA A 79 1.97 -10.23 3.26
C ALA A 79 3.47 -9.92 3.45
N THR A 80 3.93 -8.74 3.04
CA THR A 80 5.32 -8.30 3.19
C THR A 80 5.49 -7.34 4.36
N SER A 81 6.37 -7.67 5.30
CA SER A 81 6.59 -6.87 6.53
C SER A 81 7.40 -5.58 6.33
N PHE A 82 8.04 -5.38 5.17
CA PHE A 82 8.94 -4.25 4.92
C PHE A 82 8.63 -3.56 3.59
N ILE A 83 8.80 -2.24 3.55
CA ILE A 83 8.89 -1.52 2.28
C ILE A 83 10.21 -1.92 1.62
N ARG A 84 10.13 -2.61 0.48
CA ARG A 84 11.29 -3.07 -0.29
C ARG A 84 11.36 -2.31 -1.61
N GLY A 85 12.58 -2.14 -2.12
CA GLY A 85 12.82 -1.47 -3.39
C GLY A 85 14.22 -1.73 -3.94
N PRO A 86 14.57 -1.14 -5.09
CA PRO A 86 15.90 -1.23 -5.65
C PRO A 86 16.97 -0.79 -4.64
N ALA A 87 18.05 -1.57 -4.52
CA ALA A 87 19.07 -1.36 -3.49
C ALA A 87 19.62 0.07 -3.45
N ALA A 88 19.93 0.65 -4.63
CA ALA A 88 20.45 2.02 -4.70
C ALA A 88 19.49 3.07 -4.11
N ILE A 89 18.18 2.89 -4.31
CA ILE A 89 17.15 3.81 -3.80
C ILE A 89 17.01 3.66 -2.29
N ILE A 90 16.95 2.41 -1.80
CA ILE A 90 16.85 2.12 -0.36
C ILE A 90 18.09 2.61 0.39
N SER A 91 19.29 2.41 -0.17
CA SER A 91 20.53 2.90 0.42
C SER A 91 20.58 4.43 0.51
N ALA A 92 20.15 5.14 -0.53
CA ALA A 92 20.11 6.60 -0.51
C ALA A 92 19.10 7.14 0.51
N ILE A 93 17.93 6.52 0.63
CA ILE A 93 16.95 6.85 1.67
C ILE A 93 17.55 6.57 3.07
N ALA A 94 18.22 5.43 3.25
CA ALA A 94 18.84 5.05 4.52
C ALA A 94 19.91 6.05 4.97
N GLU A 95 20.76 6.50 4.04
CA GLU A 95 21.78 7.54 4.31
C GLU A 95 21.13 8.86 4.71
N GLU A 96 20.13 9.31 3.96
CA GLU A 96 19.42 10.58 4.20
C GLU A 96 18.74 10.64 5.58
N ILE A 97 18.18 9.51 6.06
CA ILE A 97 17.55 9.45 7.38
C ILE A 97 18.52 9.08 8.51
N GLY A 98 19.82 8.92 8.20
CA GLY A 98 20.84 8.55 9.19
C GLY A 98 20.69 7.13 9.74
N ALA A 99 20.11 6.21 8.95
CA ALA A 99 19.96 4.82 9.35
C ALA A 99 21.32 4.12 9.45
N GLN A 100 21.47 3.29 10.47
CA GLN A 100 22.67 2.49 10.69
C GLN A 100 22.36 1.03 10.41
N ALA A 101 23.31 0.31 9.81
CA ALA A 101 23.21 -1.13 9.74
C ALA A 101 23.16 -1.70 11.17
N PHE A 102 22.31 -2.71 11.38
CA PHE A 102 22.41 -3.50 12.60
C PHE A 102 23.81 -4.15 12.64
N PRO A 103 24.50 -4.11 13.79
CA PRO A 103 25.81 -4.75 13.95
C PRO A 103 25.75 -6.27 13.80
#